data_AF-A0A1G6Z9F0-F1
#
_entry.id   AF-A0A1G6Z9F0-F1
#
_cell.length_a   1.000
_cell.length_b   1.000
_cell.length_c   1.000
_cell.angle_alpha   90.00
_cell.angle_beta   90.00
_cell.angle_gamma   90.00
#
_symmetry.space_group_name_H-M   'P 1'
#
loop_
_entity.id
_entity.type
_entity.pdbx_description
1 polymer ?
#
loop_
_entity_poly.entity_id
_entity_poly.type
_entity_poly.pdbx_seq_one_letter_code
_entity_poly.pdbx_strand_id
1 'polypeptide(L)'
;MELLIDALLDWIGKNSNYTIENIPHPIVRQLSPHELTREYYGNVAHLMPDDGVDERINALFAQTDGPNGTIYIIAAEHVEGAAEFDHPTDNPLFREILLHELVHHVQWQTGVSANWDCLALGEPEAYQLGGRYLKQTGTTDPLPNRNFWARIYARC
;
A
#
# COMPACT_ATOMS: atom_id res chain seq x y z
N MET A 1 -5.64 14.50 0.93
CA MET A 1 -5.70 13.02 0.94
C MET A 1 -6.77 12.51 -0.01
N GLU A 2 -8.04 12.89 0.14
CA GLU A 2 -9.13 12.48 -0.77
C GLU A 2 -8.80 12.60 -2.27
N LEU A 3 -8.38 13.78 -2.74
CA LEU A 3 -8.02 13.98 -4.16
C LEU A 3 -6.86 13.08 -4.63
N LEU A 4 -5.94 12.72 -3.72
CA LEU A 4 -4.86 11.79 -4.06
C LEU A 4 -5.41 10.36 -4.19
N ILE A 5 -6.31 9.96 -3.29
CA ILE A 5 -7.00 8.66 -3.37
C ILE A 5 -7.78 8.57 -4.68
N ASP A 6 -8.58 9.59 -5.02
CA ASP A 6 -9.31 9.68 -6.29
C ASP A 6 -8.37 9.48 -7.49
N ALA A 7 -7.27 10.23 -7.52
CA ALA A 7 -6.30 10.16 -8.62
C ALA A 7 -5.62 8.80 -8.73
N LEU A 8 -5.29 8.15 -7.61
CA LEU A 8 -4.68 6.82 -7.60
C LEU A 8 -5.68 5.72 -7.96
N LEU A 9 -6.93 5.81 -7.50
CA LEU A 9 -8.00 4.89 -7.91
C LEU A 9 -8.27 5.01 -9.42
N ASP A 10 -8.40 6.23 -9.94
CA ASP A 10 -8.50 6.50 -11.39
C ASP A 10 -7.33 5.90 -12.17
N TRP A 11 -6.11 6.06 -11.66
CA TRP A 11 -4.93 5.45 -12.25
C TRP A 11 -5.00 3.92 -12.25
N ILE A 12 -5.43 3.30 -11.14
CA ILE A 12 -5.60 1.84 -11.03
C ILE A 12 -6.61 1.33 -12.06
N GLY A 13 -7.76 1.99 -12.20
CA GLY A 13 -8.79 1.61 -13.18
C GLY A 13 -8.29 1.72 -14.63
N LYS A 14 -7.43 2.69 -14.94
CA LYS A 14 -6.81 2.83 -16.27
C LYS A 14 -5.69 1.82 -16.55
N ASN A 15 -5.14 1.18 -15.52
CA ASN A 15 -3.95 0.31 -15.63
C ASN A 15 -4.20 -1.15 -15.23
N SER A 16 -5.41 -1.49 -14.81
CA SER A 16 -5.86 -2.83 -14.44
C SER A 16 -7.20 -3.16 -15.11
N ASN A 17 -7.80 -4.31 -14.78
CA ASN A 17 -9.13 -4.70 -15.23
C ASN A 17 -10.23 -4.34 -14.21
N TYR A 18 -9.91 -3.61 -13.14
CA TYR A 18 -10.87 -3.25 -12.12
C TYR A 18 -11.76 -2.10 -12.56
N THR A 19 -13.06 -2.29 -12.41
CA THR A 19 -14.04 -1.19 -12.48
C THR A 19 -14.00 -0.44 -11.15
N ILE A 20 -13.53 0.80 -11.19
CA ILE A 20 -13.36 1.65 -10.00
C ILE A 20 -14.56 2.55 -9.71
N GLU A 21 -15.57 2.56 -10.59
CA GLU A 21 -16.77 3.37 -10.42
C GLU A 21 -17.47 3.01 -9.11
N ASN A 22 -17.70 4.01 -8.27
CA ASN A 22 -18.38 3.88 -6.97
C ASN A 22 -17.65 3.02 -5.93
N ILE A 23 -16.34 2.76 -6.09
CA ILE A 23 -15.54 2.19 -5.01
C ILE A 23 -15.45 3.24 -3.88
N PRO A 24 -15.95 2.94 -2.67
CA PRO A 24 -15.88 3.89 -1.57
C PRO A 24 -14.43 4.02 -1.08
N HIS A 25 -14.07 5.19 -0.56
CA HIS A 25 -12.71 5.40 -0.06
C HIS A 25 -12.47 4.61 1.23
N PRO A 26 -11.28 4.00 1.38
CA PRO A 26 -10.83 3.51 2.67
C PRO A 26 -10.42 4.69 3.56
N ILE A 27 -10.37 4.47 4.86
CA ILE A 27 -9.75 5.45 5.77
C ILE A 27 -8.23 5.33 5.60
N VAL A 28 -7.53 6.44 5.37
CA VAL A 28 -6.06 6.46 5.32
C VAL A 28 -5.52 7.12 6.59
N ARG A 29 -4.79 6.35 7.40
CA ARG A 29 -4.13 6.81 8.63
C ARG A 29 -2.62 6.80 8.45
N GLN A 30 -2.04 7.99 8.46
CA GLN A 30 -0.59 8.16 8.47
C GLN A 30 -0.06 7.97 9.90
N LEU A 31 0.94 7.11 10.05
CA LEU A 31 1.54 6.71 11.33
C LEU A 31 3.05 6.93 11.33
N SER A 32 3.62 7.15 12.52
CA SER A 32 5.07 7.03 12.68
C SER A 32 5.54 5.57 12.47
N PRO A 33 6.85 5.34 12.18
CA PRO A 33 7.37 3.97 12.01
C PRO A 33 7.09 3.06 13.21
N HIS A 34 7.17 3.60 14.43
CA HIS A 34 6.85 2.86 15.65
C HIS A 34 5.37 2.49 15.76
N GLU A 35 4.48 3.42 15.44
CA GLU A 35 3.03 3.16 15.49
C GLU A 35 2.63 2.14 14.43
N LEU A 36 3.17 2.26 13.22
CA LEU A 36 2.90 1.31 12.15
C LEU A 36 3.43 -0.10 12.48
N THR A 37 4.65 -0.19 13.02
CA THR A 37 5.22 -1.46 13.50
C THR A 37 4.33 -2.05 14.59
N ARG A 38 3.89 -1.25 15.56
CA ARG A 38 3.00 -1.71 16.63
C ARG A 38 1.67 -2.22 16.08
N GLU A 39 1.09 -1.53 15.10
CA GLU A 39 -0.16 -1.93 14.46
C GLU A 39 0.00 -3.31 13.80
N TYR A 40 1.04 -3.49 13.00
CA TYR A 40 1.31 -4.77 12.33
C TYR A 40 1.53 -5.94 13.31
N TYR A 41 2.30 -5.69 14.38
CA TYR A 41 2.64 -6.71 15.38
C TYR A 41 1.61 -6.86 16.50
N GLY A 42 0.46 -6.17 16.46
CA GLY A 42 -0.48 -6.08 17.60
C GLY A 42 -0.91 -7.44 18.18
N ASN A 43 -1.08 -8.46 17.33
CA ASN A 43 -1.46 -9.82 17.73
C ASN A 43 -0.28 -10.77 17.99
N VAL A 44 0.95 -10.33 17.68
CA VAL A 44 2.18 -11.12 17.75
C VAL A 44 3.33 -10.27 18.28
N ALA A 45 3.07 -9.46 19.32
CA ALA A 45 4.02 -8.46 19.84
C ALA A 45 5.40 -9.04 20.23
N HIS A 46 5.49 -10.35 20.51
CA HIS A 46 6.74 -11.06 20.80
C HIS A 46 7.67 -11.22 19.59
N LEU A 47 7.19 -10.92 18.37
CA LEU A 47 7.97 -10.94 17.13
C LEU A 47 8.44 -9.54 16.71
N MET A 48 8.06 -8.51 17.45
CA MET A 48 8.46 -7.12 17.18
C MET A 48 9.98 -6.96 17.40
N PRO A 49 10.68 -6.19 16.55
CA PRO A 49 12.11 -5.92 16.75
C PRO A 49 12.39 -5.18 18.07
N ASP A 50 13.59 -5.35 18.60
CA ASP A 50 13.99 -4.83 19.92
C ASP A 50 13.98 -3.30 19.98
N ASP A 51 14.29 -2.62 18.88
CA ASP A 51 14.22 -1.17 18.76
C ASP A 51 12.79 -0.67 18.49
N GLY A 52 11.83 -1.57 18.29
CA GLY A 52 10.42 -1.27 18.06
C GLY A 52 10.10 -0.70 16.69
N VAL A 53 11.00 -0.82 15.71
CA VAL A 53 10.77 -0.39 14.31
C VAL A 53 11.14 -1.52 13.34
N ASP A 54 10.18 -1.97 12.53
CA ASP A 54 10.48 -2.82 11.39
C ASP A 54 10.51 -1.97 10.11
N GLU A 55 11.72 -1.64 9.64
CA GLU A 55 11.95 -0.81 8.45
C GLU A 55 11.39 -1.41 7.16
N ARG A 56 11.00 -2.69 7.17
CA ARG A 56 10.39 -3.36 6.01
C ARG A 56 8.91 -3.03 5.85
N ILE A 57 8.27 -2.45 6.88
CA ILE A 57 6.84 -2.17 6.91
C ILE A 57 6.61 -0.72 6.54
N ASN A 58 5.99 -0.51 5.38
CA ASN A 58 5.63 0.83 4.90
C ASN A 58 4.13 1.10 4.96
N ALA A 59 3.30 0.06 4.89
CA ALA A 59 1.87 0.15 5.07
C ALA A 59 1.25 -1.23 5.34
N LEU A 60 -0.04 -1.24 5.67
CA LEU A 60 -0.91 -2.41 5.67
C LEU A 60 -2.37 -2.00 5.45
N PHE A 61 -3.11 -2.82 4.72
CA PHE A 61 -4.55 -2.70 4.56
C PHE A 61 -5.33 -3.64 5.49
N ALA A 62 -6.14 -3.06 6.36
CA ALA A 62 -7.03 -3.77 7.28
C ALA A 62 -8.48 -3.70 6.78
N GLN A 63 -8.95 -4.78 6.15
CA GLN A 63 -10.32 -4.90 5.61
C GLN A 63 -11.42 -4.78 6.68
N THR A 64 -11.13 -5.22 7.91
CA THR A 64 -12.09 -5.25 9.02
C THR A 64 -12.21 -3.93 9.77
N ASP A 65 -11.33 -2.97 9.49
CA ASP A 65 -11.21 -1.74 10.26
C ASP A 65 -11.96 -0.60 9.56
N GLY A 66 -13.02 -0.11 10.19
CA GLY A 66 -13.86 0.93 9.60
C GLY A 66 -14.84 0.39 8.55
N PRO A 67 -15.69 1.27 7.97
CA PRO A 67 -16.78 0.84 7.09
C PRO A 67 -16.31 0.31 5.73
N ASN A 68 -15.18 0.83 5.22
CA ASN A 68 -14.63 0.49 3.90
C ASN A 68 -13.16 0.09 4.01
N GLY A 69 -12.76 -0.48 5.15
CA GLY A 69 -11.36 -0.79 5.44
C GLY A 69 -10.53 0.45 5.81
N THR A 70 -9.37 0.17 6.41
CA THR A 70 -8.41 1.18 6.82
C THR A 70 -7.03 0.84 6.27
N ILE A 71 -6.39 1.81 5.64
CA ILE A 71 -4.98 1.76 5.26
C ILE A 71 -4.21 2.47 6.36
N TYR A 72 -3.36 1.73 7.05
CA TYR A 72 -2.34 2.29 7.93
C TYR A 72 -1.05 2.41 7.11
N ILE A 73 -0.52 3.61 6.98
CA ILE A 73 0.62 3.90 6.11
C ILE A 73 1.65 4.73 6.88
N ILE A 74 2.92 4.54 6.60
CA ILE A 74 3.98 5.39 7.12
C ILE A 74 3.71 6.85 6.74
N ALA A 75 3.88 7.78 7.68
CA ALA A 75 3.66 9.19 7.39
C ALA A 75 4.59 9.64 6.26
N ALA A 76 4.07 10.44 5.33
CA ALA A 76 4.76 10.80 4.10
C ALA A 76 6.12 11.48 4.35
N GLU A 77 6.26 12.19 5.47
CA GLU A 77 7.50 12.84 5.89
C GLU A 77 8.64 11.87 6.25
N HIS A 78 8.33 10.61 6.52
CA HIS A 78 9.32 9.57 6.83
C HIS A 78 9.74 8.75 5.60
N VAL A 79 9.13 8.99 4.43
CA VAL A 79 9.52 8.31 3.19
C VAL A 79 10.79 8.94 2.63
N GLU A 80 11.70 8.11 2.11
CA GLU A 80 12.93 8.58 1.46
C GLU A 80 12.64 9.65 0.39
N GLY A 81 13.42 10.74 0.40
CA GLY A 81 13.25 11.86 -0.53
C GLY A 81 12.09 12.80 -0.22
N ALA A 82 11.31 12.61 0.86
CA ALA A 82 10.16 13.46 1.18
C ALA A 82 10.51 14.95 1.33
N ALA A 83 11.71 15.26 1.83
CA ALA A 83 12.19 16.64 2.01
C ALA A 83 12.44 17.40 0.69
N GLU A 84 12.44 16.70 -0.46
CA GLU A 84 12.61 17.30 -1.79
C GLU A 84 11.32 17.91 -2.36
N PHE A 85 10.20 17.72 -1.67
CA PHE A 85 8.87 18.15 -2.11
C PHE A 85 8.27 19.18 -1.14
N ASP A 86 7.56 20.17 -1.68
CA ASP A 86 6.83 21.18 -0.87
C ASP A 86 5.76 20.51 0.01
N HIS A 87 5.13 19.45 -0.50
CA HIS A 87 4.23 18.59 0.24
C HIS A 87 4.79 17.16 0.22
N PRO A 88 5.08 16.53 1.37
CA PRO A 88 5.62 15.17 1.43
C PRO A 88 4.76 14.13 0.69
N THR A 89 3.44 14.34 0.60
CA THR A 89 2.53 13.48 -0.15
C THR A 89 2.69 13.56 -1.68
N ASP A 90 3.49 14.50 -2.17
CA ASP A 90 3.84 14.61 -3.59
C ASP A 90 4.98 13.68 -3.98
N ASN A 91 5.70 13.12 -3.00
CA ASN A 91 6.71 12.11 -3.21
C ASN A 91 6.11 10.88 -3.93
N PRO A 92 6.60 10.54 -5.15
CA PRO A 92 6.11 9.37 -5.88
C PRO A 92 6.27 8.04 -5.14
N LEU A 93 7.27 7.92 -4.25
CA LEU A 93 7.44 6.72 -3.43
C LEU A 93 6.30 6.58 -2.41
N PHE A 94 5.93 7.66 -1.72
CA PHE A 94 4.77 7.65 -0.83
C PHE A 94 3.49 7.29 -1.58
N ARG A 95 3.30 7.89 -2.77
CA ARG A 95 2.13 7.61 -3.61
C ARG A 95 2.10 6.17 -4.09
N GLU A 96 3.26 5.55 -4.35
CA GLU A 96 3.33 4.13 -4.71
C GLU A 96 3.00 3.20 -3.54
N ILE A 97 3.47 3.50 -2.32
CA ILE A 97 3.10 2.76 -1.11
C ILE A 97 1.58 2.84 -0.91
N LEU A 98 1.00 4.02 -1.04
CA LEU A 98 -0.46 4.18 -0.95
C LEU A 98 -1.19 3.44 -2.08
N LEU A 99 -0.68 3.51 -3.31
CA LEU A 99 -1.23 2.80 -4.46
C LEU A 99 -1.25 1.29 -4.25
N HIS A 100 -0.19 0.73 -3.66
CA HIS A 100 -0.10 -0.70 -3.33
C HIS A 100 -1.28 -1.13 -2.45
N GLU A 101 -1.52 -0.41 -1.35
CA GLU A 101 -2.64 -0.72 -0.45
C GLU A 101 -4.01 -0.42 -1.08
N LEU A 102 -4.10 0.59 -1.93
CA LEU A 102 -5.33 0.85 -2.70
C LEU A 102 -5.63 -0.28 -3.69
N VAL A 103 -4.62 -0.97 -4.24
CA VAL A 103 -4.86 -2.18 -5.06
C VAL A 103 -5.51 -3.26 -4.20
N HIS A 104 -5.04 -3.50 -2.97
CA HIS A 104 -5.69 -4.45 -2.06
C HIS A 104 -7.11 -4.05 -1.67
N HIS A 105 -7.35 -2.77 -1.45
CA HIS A 105 -8.68 -2.23 -1.23
C HIS A 105 -9.61 -2.50 -2.42
N VAL A 106 -9.17 -2.21 -3.65
CA VAL A 106 -9.94 -2.47 -4.87
C VAL A 106 -10.18 -3.96 -5.07
N GLN A 107 -9.18 -4.81 -4.80
CA GLN A 107 -9.30 -6.26 -4.88
C GLN A 107 -10.39 -6.80 -3.93
N TRP A 108 -10.50 -6.21 -2.75
CA TRP A 108 -11.56 -6.54 -1.80
C TRP A 108 -12.94 -5.99 -2.23
N GLN A 109 -13.02 -4.71 -2.60
CA GLN A 109 -14.28 -4.05 -2.98
C GLN A 109 -14.91 -4.63 -4.24
N THR A 110 -14.10 -5.11 -5.18
CA THR A 110 -14.57 -5.77 -6.40
C THR A 110 -14.92 -7.25 -6.17
N GLY A 111 -14.64 -7.79 -4.98
CA GLY A 111 -14.92 -9.18 -4.60
C GLY A 111 -13.98 -10.20 -5.22
N VAL A 112 -12.93 -9.80 -5.96
CA VAL A 112 -11.97 -10.76 -6.53
C VAL A 112 -11.25 -11.53 -5.43
N SER A 113 -10.96 -10.86 -4.30
CA SER A 113 -10.28 -11.50 -3.17
C SER A 113 -11.09 -12.57 -2.46
N ALA A 114 -12.42 -12.58 -2.63
CA ALA A 114 -13.31 -13.56 -2.00
C ALA A 114 -13.08 -15.00 -2.52
N ASN A 115 -12.44 -15.15 -3.68
CA ASN A 115 -12.14 -16.44 -4.30
C ASN A 115 -10.72 -16.92 -4.03
N TRP A 116 -9.95 -16.21 -3.20
CA TRP A 116 -8.56 -16.55 -2.92
C TRP A 116 -8.44 -17.42 -1.68
N ASP A 117 -7.56 -18.42 -1.74
CA ASP A 117 -7.21 -19.25 -0.60
C ASP A 117 -6.52 -18.44 0.51
N CYS A 118 -5.85 -17.35 0.14
CA CYS A 118 -5.28 -16.37 1.07
C CYS A 118 -5.13 -14.99 0.41
N LEU A 119 -5.11 -13.93 1.23
CA LEU A 119 -5.00 -12.55 0.76
C LEU A 119 -3.68 -12.24 0.05
N ALA A 120 -2.61 -12.96 0.40
CA ALA A 120 -1.30 -12.83 -0.23
C ALA A 120 -1.34 -13.05 -1.75
N LEU A 121 -2.35 -13.76 -2.29
CA LEU A 121 -2.51 -13.93 -3.74
C LEU A 121 -2.73 -12.60 -4.50
N GLY A 122 -3.09 -11.51 -3.81
CA GLY A 122 -3.21 -10.16 -4.40
C GLY A 122 -1.88 -9.40 -4.55
N GLU A 123 -0.84 -9.80 -3.82
CA GLU A 123 0.48 -9.15 -3.79
C GLU A 123 1.12 -8.99 -5.17
N PRO A 124 1.12 -10.00 -6.07
CA PRO A 124 1.82 -9.88 -7.34
C PRO A 124 1.30 -8.74 -8.20
N GLU A 125 -0.01 -8.51 -8.21
CA GLU A 125 -0.61 -7.42 -8.96
C GLU A 125 -0.29 -6.07 -8.33
N ALA A 126 -0.37 -5.95 -7.00
CA ALA A 126 -0.03 -4.72 -6.28
C ALA A 126 1.43 -4.30 -6.54
N TYR A 127 2.38 -5.24 -6.47
CA TYR A 127 3.79 -4.98 -6.82
C TYR A 127 3.96 -4.57 -8.29
N GLN A 128 3.30 -5.25 -9.23
CA GLN A 128 3.42 -4.97 -10.66
C GLN A 128 2.87 -3.58 -11.02
N LEU A 129 1.73 -3.19 -10.43
CA LEU A 129 1.14 -1.88 -10.63
C LEU A 129 2.00 -0.78 -10.00
N GLY A 130 2.54 -0.99 -8.80
CA GLY A 130 3.49 -0.06 -8.17
C GLY A 130 4.74 0.19 -9.02
N GLY A 131 5.35 -0.87 -9.58
CA GLY A 131 6.51 -0.73 -10.47
C GLY A 131 6.18 0.01 -11.76
N ARG A 132 4.99 -0.21 -12.32
CA ARG A 132 4.51 0.54 -13.48
C ARG A 132 4.31 2.02 -13.15
N TYR A 133 3.75 2.33 -11.98
CA TYR A 133 3.54 3.69 -11.52
C TYR A 133 4.87 4.46 -11.38
N LEU A 134 5.86 3.88 -10.69
CA LEU A 134 7.18 4.52 -10.53
C LEU A 134 7.87 4.74 -11.87
N LYS A 135 7.78 3.76 -12.79
CA LYS A 135 8.31 3.92 -14.14
C LYS A 135 7.66 5.07 -14.91
N GLN A 136 6.34 5.26 -14.79
CA GLN A 136 5.62 6.35 -15.47
C GLN A 136 5.94 7.72 -14.89
N THR A 137 6.23 7.79 -13.58
CA THR A 137 6.62 9.04 -12.92
C THR A 137 8.12 9.36 -13.07
N GLY A 138 8.91 8.46 -13.66
CA GLY A 138 10.36 8.62 -13.80
C GLY A 138 11.12 8.43 -12.49
N THR A 139 10.50 7.80 -11.50
CA THR A 139 11.08 7.55 -10.17
C THR A 139 11.86 6.24 -10.18
N THR A 140 13.06 6.25 -9.58
CA THR A 140 13.85 5.03 -9.39
C THR A 140 13.10 4.07 -8.49
N ASP A 141 12.93 2.82 -8.95
CA ASP A 141 12.25 1.78 -8.18
C ASP A 141 13.17 1.26 -7.06
N PRO A 142 12.79 1.37 -5.78
CA PRO A 142 13.60 0.87 -4.67
C PRO A 142 13.63 -0.67 -4.63
N LEU A 143 12.76 -1.34 -5.40
CA LEU A 143 12.66 -2.79 -5.49
C LEU A 143 13.17 -3.29 -6.86
N PRO A 144 14.49 -3.48 -7.05
CA PRO A 144 15.06 -3.80 -8.36
C PRO A 144 14.59 -5.14 -8.96
N ASN A 145 13.98 -6.02 -8.15
CA ASN A 145 13.41 -7.28 -8.60
C ASN A 145 12.00 -7.49 -8.06
N ARG A 146 11.05 -6.63 -8.45
CA ARG A 146 9.63 -6.73 -8.04
C ARG A 146 9.02 -8.11 -8.28
N ASN A 147 9.39 -8.80 -9.35
CA ASN A 147 8.90 -10.17 -9.62
C ASN A 147 9.33 -11.17 -8.56
N PHE A 148 10.52 -11.02 -7.99
CA PHE A 148 10.98 -11.84 -6.88
C PHE A 148 10.16 -11.55 -5.62
N TRP A 149 10.01 -10.27 -5.24
CA TRP A 149 9.26 -9.87 -4.06
C TRP A 149 7.78 -10.26 -4.15
N ALA A 150 7.13 -9.99 -5.28
CA ALA A 150 5.77 -10.45 -5.59
C ALA A 150 5.57 -11.95 -5.30
N ARG A 151 6.53 -12.80 -5.68
CA ARG A 151 6.44 -14.25 -5.46
C ARG A 151 6.70 -14.67 -4.02
N ILE A 152 7.54 -13.93 -3.30
CA ILE A 152 7.81 -14.21 -1.88
C ILE A 152 6.59 -13.85 -1.05
N TYR A 153 6.03 -12.66 -1.28
CA TYR A 153 4.89 -12.16 -0.53
C TYR A 153 3.57 -12.83 -0.93
N ALA A 154 3.47 -13.43 -2.12
CA ALA A 154 2.29 -14.20 -2.52
C ALA A 154 2.16 -15.60 -1.90
N ARG A 155 3.04 -15.98 -0.97
CA ARG A 155 3.00 -17.29 -0.31
C ARG A 155 2.03 -17.27 0.86
N CYS A 156 1.00 -18.10 0.76
CA CYS A 156 0.39 -18.74 1.91
C CYS A 156 1.30 -19.91 2.38
#